data_AF-A0AB74E0H5-F1
#
_entry.id   AF-A0AB74E0H5-F1
#
_cell.length_a   1.000
_cell.length_b   1.000
_cell.length_c   1.000
_cell.angle_alpha   90.00
_cell.angle_beta   90.00
_cell.angle_gamma   90.00
#
_symmetry.space_group_name_H-M   'P 1'
#
loop_
_entity.id
_entity.type
_entity.pdbx_description
1 polymer ?
#
loop_
_entity_poly.entity_id
_entity_poly.type
_entity_poly.pdbx_seq_one_letter_code
_entity_poly.pdbx_strand_id
1 'polypeptide(L)'
;MLKKAKFILMATILLSGCSTTNNESNKETKSVPEEMDASKYVGQGFQPPAEKDAIEFAKKHKDKIAKRGEQFFMDNFGLKVKATNVIGSGDGVEVFVHCDDHDIVFNASIPFDKSIIDSDSSLRSKDKGDDMSTLVGAVLSGFEYRAQKEKYDKLYKFFKDNEEK
;
A
#
# COMPACT_ATOMS: atom_id res chain seq x y z
N MET A 1 -70.39 -14.03 -13.75
CA MET A 1 -69.26 -14.50 -12.92
C MET A 1 -67.96 -14.18 -13.67
N LEU A 2 -67.32 -13.05 -13.35
CA LEU A 2 -66.08 -12.62 -14.01
C LEU A 2 -64.87 -13.35 -13.40
N LYS A 3 -64.12 -14.07 -14.25
CA LYS A 3 -62.85 -14.72 -13.89
C LYS A 3 -61.78 -13.65 -13.62
N LYS A 4 -61.25 -13.58 -12.40
CA LYS A 4 -60.12 -12.72 -12.04
C LYS A 4 -58.82 -13.35 -12.54
N ALA A 5 -58.26 -12.83 -13.63
CA ALA A 5 -56.92 -13.17 -14.07
C ALA A 5 -55.89 -12.51 -13.12
N LYS A 6 -55.03 -13.32 -12.50
CA LYS A 6 -53.90 -12.84 -11.69
C LYS A 6 -52.76 -12.47 -12.63
N PHE A 7 -52.48 -11.17 -12.77
CA PHE A 7 -51.30 -10.66 -13.44
C PHE A 7 -50.10 -10.77 -12.48
N ILE A 8 -49.12 -11.62 -12.80
CA ILE A 8 -47.83 -11.65 -12.10
C ILE A 8 -46.93 -10.65 -12.82
N LEU A 9 -46.66 -9.52 -12.18
CA LEU A 9 -45.71 -8.51 -12.65
C LEU A 9 -44.29 -8.97 -12.27
N MET A 10 -43.60 -9.66 -13.17
CA MET A 10 -42.15 -9.85 -13.04
C MET A 10 -41.44 -8.58 -13.54
N ALA A 11 -41.07 -7.71 -12.60
CA ALA A 11 -40.14 -6.61 -12.86
C ALA A 11 -38.71 -7.16 -12.76
N THR A 12 -38.08 -7.35 -13.92
CA THR A 12 -36.66 -7.67 -14.05
C THR A 12 -35.83 -6.54 -13.45
N ILE A 13 -35.05 -6.85 -12.41
CA ILE A 13 -34.01 -5.97 -11.87
C ILE A 13 -32.89 -5.94 -12.92
N LEU A 14 -32.85 -4.90 -13.73
CA LEU A 14 -31.69 -4.62 -14.58
C LEU A 14 -30.55 -4.19 -13.66
N LEU A 15 -29.62 -5.09 -13.37
CA LEU A 15 -28.31 -4.74 -12.81
C LEU A 15 -27.59 -3.87 -13.84
N SER A 16 -27.74 -2.55 -13.68
CA SER A 16 -26.94 -1.58 -14.41
C SER A 16 -25.55 -1.59 -13.80
N GLY A 17 -24.60 -2.21 -14.51
CA GLY A 17 -23.19 -2.13 -14.16
C GLY A 17 -22.74 -0.68 -14.08
N CYS A 18 -21.85 -0.39 -13.14
CA CYS A 18 -21.16 0.90 -13.05
C CYS A 18 -20.31 1.10 -14.31
N SER A 19 -20.84 1.81 -15.31
CA SER A 19 -20.07 2.29 -16.44
C SER A 19 -19.23 3.49 -15.99
N THR A 20 -17.91 3.37 -16.05
CA THR A 20 -16.98 4.48 -15.92
C THR A 20 -17.28 5.52 -17.00
N THR A 21 -17.58 6.75 -16.58
CA THR A 21 -17.79 7.89 -17.48
C THR A 21 -16.45 8.62 -17.61
N ASN A 22 -15.71 8.36 -18.68
CA ASN A 22 -14.45 9.03 -18.97
C ASN A 22 -14.73 10.48 -19.41
N ASN A 23 -14.55 11.43 -18.50
CA ASN A 23 -14.44 12.85 -18.86
C ASN A 23 -12.97 13.14 -19.19
N GLU A 24 -12.61 12.98 -20.46
CA GLU A 24 -11.34 13.47 -21.00
C GLU A 24 -11.32 15.01 -20.99
N SER A 25 -10.50 15.59 -20.10
CA SER A 25 -10.01 16.95 -20.29
C SER A 25 -8.49 16.91 -20.41
N ASN A 26 -8.05 16.96 -21.67
CA ASN A 26 -6.66 17.01 -22.09
C ASN A 26 -5.94 18.25 -21.51
N LYS A 27 -4.93 18.00 -20.67
CA LYS A 27 -3.74 18.86 -20.55
C LYS A 27 -2.50 17.96 -20.53
N GLU A 28 -1.84 17.86 -21.68
CA GLU A 28 -0.51 17.27 -21.82
C GLU A 28 0.52 18.08 -21.01
N THR A 29 0.71 17.70 -19.75
CA THR A 29 2.01 17.71 -19.09
C THR A 29 2.52 16.29 -19.17
N LYS A 30 3.78 16.03 -19.58
CA LYS A 30 4.44 14.70 -19.62
C LYS A 30 3.98 13.82 -18.45
N SER A 31 2.87 13.13 -18.62
CA SER A 31 2.14 12.49 -17.54
C SER A 31 2.47 11.03 -17.59
N VAL A 32 2.67 10.44 -16.42
CA VAL A 32 2.62 8.99 -16.33
C VAL A 32 1.23 8.58 -16.84
N PRO A 33 1.13 7.66 -17.80
CA PRO A 33 -0.16 7.19 -18.29
C PRO A 33 -0.94 6.55 -17.14
N GLU A 34 -2.27 6.54 -17.22
CA GLU A 34 -3.14 5.92 -16.21
C GLU A 34 -2.81 4.43 -16.03
N GLU A 35 -2.52 3.75 -17.14
CA GLU A 35 -2.08 2.36 -17.17
C GLU A 35 -0.79 2.20 -17.98
N MET A 36 0.01 1.19 -17.62
CA MET A 36 1.15 0.77 -18.43
C MET A 36 1.53 -0.69 -18.18
N ASP A 37 2.26 -1.28 -19.12
CA ASP A 37 2.77 -2.64 -18.96
C ASP A 37 3.51 -2.81 -17.63
N ALA A 38 3.18 -3.86 -16.88
CA ALA A 38 3.82 -4.16 -15.60
C ALA A 38 5.35 -4.30 -15.74
N SER A 39 5.83 -4.83 -16.87
CA SER A 39 7.27 -4.94 -17.18
C SER A 39 7.99 -3.60 -17.32
N LYS A 40 7.26 -2.50 -17.52
CA LYS A 40 7.78 -1.12 -17.63
C LYS A 40 7.47 -0.27 -16.39
N TYR A 41 6.64 -0.77 -15.49
CA TYR A 41 6.24 -0.06 -14.27
C TYR A 41 7.26 -0.28 -13.16
N VAL A 42 7.90 0.80 -12.72
CA VAL A 42 8.88 0.81 -11.62
C VAL A 42 8.44 1.72 -10.46
N GLY A 43 7.15 2.07 -10.40
CA GLY A 43 6.56 2.93 -9.36
C GLY A 43 6.26 4.37 -9.77
N GLN A 44 6.49 4.73 -11.03
CA GLN A 44 6.17 6.06 -11.55
C GLN A 44 4.67 6.39 -11.38
N GLY A 45 4.35 7.59 -10.89
CA GLY A 45 2.97 8.04 -10.74
C GLY A 45 2.22 7.48 -9.53
N PHE A 46 2.83 6.56 -8.76
CA PHE A 46 2.23 6.05 -7.52
C PHE A 46 2.01 7.17 -6.50
N GLN A 47 0.75 7.41 -6.14
CA GLN A 47 0.35 8.42 -5.16
C GLN A 47 -0.98 8.01 -4.51
N PRO A 48 -0.99 7.61 -3.22
CA PRO A 48 -2.22 7.45 -2.46
C PRO A 48 -3.03 8.76 -2.45
N PRO A 49 -4.36 8.70 -2.20
CA PRO A 49 -5.17 9.88 -1.98
C PRO A 49 -4.52 10.77 -0.91
N ALA A 50 -4.16 12.00 -1.30
CA ALA A 50 -3.45 12.91 -0.42
C ALA A 50 -3.72 14.38 -0.78
N GLU A 51 -3.66 15.24 0.22
CA GLU A 51 -3.67 16.68 0.02
C GLU A 51 -2.38 17.15 -0.70
N LYS A 52 -2.48 18.23 -1.48
CA LYS A 52 -1.32 18.73 -2.24
C LYS A 52 -0.17 19.16 -1.33
N ASP A 53 -0.49 19.75 -0.18
CA ASP A 53 0.49 20.18 0.81
C ASP A 53 1.11 18.99 1.55
N ALA A 54 0.38 17.90 1.79
CA ALA A 54 0.91 16.64 2.30
C ALA A 54 1.97 16.04 1.34
N ILE A 55 1.70 16.06 0.02
CA ILE A 55 2.66 15.62 -1.01
C ILE A 55 3.92 16.50 -1.01
N GLU A 56 3.76 17.82 -0.92
CA GLU A 56 4.88 18.75 -0.87
C GLU A 56 5.71 18.59 0.43
N PHE A 57 5.03 18.41 1.55
CA PHE A 57 5.64 18.18 2.85
C PHE A 57 6.50 16.91 2.87
N ALA A 58 5.96 15.79 2.34
CA ALA A 58 6.70 14.53 2.23
C ALA A 58 7.99 14.67 1.41
N LYS A 59 7.93 15.42 0.29
CA LYS A 59 9.12 15.70 -0.54
C LYS A 59 10.14 16.55 0.20
N LYS A 60 9.69 17.60 0.89
CA LYS A 60 10.55 18.54 1.61
C LYS A 60 11.27 17.91 2.81
N HIS A 61 10.61 16.97 3.51
CA HIS A 61 11.10 16.36 4.74
C HIS A 61 11.47 14.88 4.60
N LYS A 62 11.69 14.40 3.37
CA LYS A 62 11.89 12.99 3.01
C LYS A 62 12.85 12.24 3.93
N ASP A 63 14.06 12.74 4.13
CA ASP A 63 15.09 12.04 4.92
C ASP A 63 14.73 11.95 6.40
N LYS A 64 14.08 12.99 6.95
CA LYS A 64 13.66 12.99 8.35
C LYS A 64 12.50 12.02 8.55
N ILE A 65 11.50 12.06 7.67
CA ILE A 65 10.35 11.15 7.72
C ILE A 65 10.80 9.69 7.54
N ALA A 66 11.72 9.42 6.60
CA ALA A 66 12.31 8.10 6.38
C ALA A 66 12.93 7.54 7.66
N LYS A 67 13.80 8.32 8.33
CA LYS A 67 14.42 7.93 9.60
C LYS A 67 13.40 7.64 10.70
N ARG A 68 12.32 8.44 10.77
CA ARG A 68 11.24 8.23 11.75
C ARG A 68 10.46 6.94 11.45
N GLY A 69 10.20 6.63 10.19
CA GLY A 69 9.64 5.34 9.78
C GLY A 69 10.54 4.17 10.17
N GLU A 70 11.84 4.23 9.88
CA GLU A 70 12.80 3.20 10.28
C GLU A 70 12.86 3.03 11.81
N GLN A 71 12.87 4.13 12.56
CA GLN A 71 12.84 4.13 14.02
C GLN A 71 11.56 3.48 14.58
N PHE A 72 10.40 3.69 13.96
CA PHE A 72 9.16 3.06 14.39
C PHE A 72 9.26 1.54 14.39
N PHE A 73 9.81 0.94 13.33
CA PHE A 73 9.96 -0.52 13.26
C PHE A 73 10.98 -1.04 14.27
N MET A 74 12.05 -0.29 14.51
CA MET A 74 13.02 -0.61 15.56
C MET A 74 12.38 -0.57 16.96
N ASP A 75 11.65 0.49 17.29
CA ASP A 75 11.06 0.70 18.62
C ASP A 75 9.94 -0.31 18.96
N ASN A 76 9.20 -0.77 17.95
CA ASN A 76 8.02 -1.63 18.15
C ASN A 76 8.31 -3.13 17.89
N PHE A 77 9.20 -3.45 16.95
CA PHE A 77 9.46 -4.83 16.54
C PHE A 77 10.92 -5.26 16.76
N GLY A 78 11.84 -4.33 17.05
CA GLY A 78 13.25 -4.63 17.19
C GLY A 78 13.92 -5.03 15.87
N LEU A 79 13.36 -4.62 14.73
CA LEU A 79 13.82 -4.99 13.40
C LEU A 79 14.43 -3.80 12.66
N LYS A 80 15.56 -4.02 12.00
CA LYS A 80 16.18 -3.04 11.11
C LYS A 80 15.48 -3.08 9.76
N VAL A 81 14.83 -1.98 9.41
CA VAL A 81 14.21 -1.78 8.09
C VAL A 81 14.87 -0.62 7.39
N LYS A 82 14.67 -0.53 6.07
CA LYS A 82 15.11 0.59 5.25
C LYS A 82 13.91 1.22 4.54
N ALA A 83 13.76 2.53 4.63
CA ALA A 83 12.74 3.24 3.88
C ALA A 83 12.99 3.10 2.36
N THR A 84 11.97 2.65 1.62
CA THR A 84 11.98 2.51 0.17
C THR A 84 11.22 3.64 -0.52
N ASN A 85 10.21 4.22 0.14
CA ASN A 85 9.49 5.38 -0.34
C ASN A 85 8.94 6.25 0.80
N VAL A 86 8.79 7.55 0.54
CA VAL A 86 8.14 8.52 1.44
C VAL A 86 7.26 9.42 0.60
N ILE A 87 5.96 9.41 0.87
CA ILE A 87 4.95 10.10 0.06
C ILE A 87 3.89 10.76 0.95
N GLY A 88 3.15 11.72 0.40
CA GLY A 88 1.96 12.24 1.08
C GLY A 88 0.85 11.18 1.06
N SER A 89 0.08 11.09 2.14
CA SER A 89 -1.05 10.16 2.28
C SER A 89 -2.07 10.80 3.23
N GLY A 90 -3.31 10.97 2.78
CA GLY A 90 -4.30 11.80 3.47
C GLY A 90 -3.83 13.24 3.66
N ASP A 91 -3.96 13.76 4.88
CA ASP A 91 -3.42 15.06 5.32
C ASP A 91 -2.00 14.95 5.92
N GLY A 92 -1.43 13.73 5.97
CA GLY A 92 -0.13 13.41 6.54
C GLY A 92 0.87 12.84 5.51
N VAL A 93 1.66 11.87 5.94
CA VAL A 93 2.68 11.19 5.13
C VAL A 93 2.65 9.69 5.38
N GLU A 94 3.22 8.91 4.47
CA GLU A 94 3.34 7.47 4.61
C GLU A 94 4.75 7.02 4.22
N VAL A 95 5.32 6.13 5.02
CA VAL A 95 6.66 5.56 4.81
C VAL A 95 6.53 4.10 4.43
N PHE A 96 7.01 3.75 3.25
CA PHE A 96 7.18 2.37 2.81
C PHE A 96 8.56 1.90 3.22
N VAL A 97 8.64 0.70 3.78
CA VAL A 97 9.90 0.11 4.26
C VAL A 97 10.07 -1.30 3.72
N HIS A 98 11.33 -1.68 3.57
CA HIS A 98 11.76 -3.05 3.32
C HIS A 98 12.57 -3.56 4.50
N CYS A 99 12.25 -4.76 4.99
CA CYS A 99 13.01 -5.48 6.00
C CYS A 99 13.77 -6.62 5.32
N ASP A 100 15.05 -6.76 5.67
CA ASP A 100 15.88 -7.94 5.43
C ASP A 100 16.86 -8.02 6.62
N ASP A 101 16.36 -8.55 7.73
CA ASP A 101 17.08 -8.59 9.01
C ASP A 101 16.97 -9.99 9.62
N HIS A 102 18.12 -10.68 9.76
CA HIS A 102 18.18 -12.08 10.22
C HIS A 102 17.24 -13.03 9.45
N ASP A 103 17.23 -12.92 8.12
CA ASP A 103 16.35 -13.66 7.17
C ASP A 103 14.84 -13.35 7.31
N ILE A 104 14.46 -12.36 8.11
CA ILE A 104 13.08 -11.86 8.17
C ILE A 104 12.91 -10.84 7.05
N VAL A 105 12.12 -11.20 6.04
CA VAL A 105 11.97 -10.41 4.82
C VAL A 105 10.51 -10.01 4.59
N PHE A 106 10.22 -8.71 4.58
CA PHE A 106 8.89 -8.20 4.26
C PHE A 106 8.96 -6.76 3.70
N ASN A 107 7.84 -6.32 3.11
CA ASN A 107 7.58 -4.90 2.88
C ASN A 107 6.34 -4.49 3.69
N ALA A 108 6.35 -3.28 4.21
CA ALA A 108 5.22 -2.71 4.94
C ALA A 108 5.18 -1.19 4.74
N SER A 109 4.10 -0.56 5.15
CA SER A 109 4.02 0.91 5.26
C SER A 109 3.42 1.34 6.59
N ILE A 110 3.71 2.58 6.98
CA ILE A 110 3.17 3.20 8.20
C ILE A 110 2.84 4.68 7.90
N PRO A 111 1.59 5.13 8.13
CA PRO A 111 1.22 6.54 8.04
C PRO A 111 1.64 7.32 9.29
N PHE A 112 1.91 8.61 9.11
CA PHE A 112 2.19 9.56 10.17
C PHE A 112 1.57 10.93 9.88
N ASP A 113 1.20 11.63 10.95
CA ASP A 113 0.92 13.06 10.89
C ASP A 113 2.19 13.83 10.54
N LYS A 114 2.02 15.05 10.00
CA LYS A 114 3.13 15.96 9.69
C LYS A 114 3.99 16.29 10.92
N SER A 115 3.42 16.23 12.13
CA SER A 115 4.13 16.46 13.39
C SER A 115 5.21 15.41 13.71
N ILE A 116 5.32 14.33 12.92
CA ILE A 116 6.37 13.31 13.07
C ILE A 116 7.79 13.89 13.01
N ILE A 117 7.95 15.06 12.36
CA ILE A 117 9.22 15.76 12.24
C ILE A 117 9.56 16.64 13.45
N ASP A 118 8.66 16.81 14.41
CA ASP A 118 8.85 17.78 15.50
C ASP A 118 9.73 17.23 16.63
N SER A 119 9.91 15.91 16.70
CA SER A 119 10.65 15.23 17.75
C SER A 119 11.35 13.97 17.24
N ASP A 120 12.44 13.58 17.89
CA ASP A 120 13.15 12.30 17.69
C ASP A 120 12.87 11.30 18.84
N SER A 121 11.90 11.60 19.71
CA SER A 121 11.48 10.74 20.82
C SER A 121 11.00 9.36 20.35
N SER A 122 10.98 8.40 21.27
CA SER A 122 10.51 7.04 20.98
C SER A 122 9.12 7.04 20.34
N LEU A 123 8.97 6.15 19.36
CA LEU A 123 7.76 5.88 18.59
C LEU A 123 7.08 4.57 19.03
N ARG A 124 7.37 4.10 20.24
CA ARG A 124 6.71 2.91 20.80
C ARG A 124 5.21 3.15 20.90
N SER A 125 4.46 2.44 20.08
CA SER A 125 3.01 2.55 20.00
C SER A 125 2.33 1.87 21.19
N LYS A 126 1.17 2.40 21.56
CA LYS A 126 0.21 1.78 22.49
C LYS A 126 -1.10 1.45 21.79
N ASP A 127 -1.14 1.60 20.47
CA ASP A 127 -2.32 1.31 19.66
C ASP A 127 -2.66 -0.18 19.76
N LYS A 128 -3.96 -0.45 19.87
CA LYS A 128 -4.57 -1.79 19.97
C LYS A 128 -5.63 -2.01 18.91
N GLY A 129 -5.73 -1.10 17.94
CA GLY A 129 -6.69 -1.16 16.85
C GLY A 129 -6.33 -2.19 15.78
N ASP A 130 -7.23 -2.29 14.80
CA ASP A 130 -7.12 -3.23 13.68
C ASP A 130 -5.96 -2.85 12.74
N ASP A 131 -5.63 -1.57 12.62
CA ASP A 131 -4.51 -1.09 11.79
C ASP A 131 -3.17 -1.61 12.32
N MET A 132 -2.94 -1.49 13.64
CA MET A 132 -1.76 -2.08 14.28
C MET A 132 -1.75 -3.61 14.12
N SER A 133 -2.90 -4.27 14.28
CA SER A 133 -3.00 -5.73 14.09
C SER A 133 -2.66 -6.15 12.65
N THR A 134 -3.09 -5.37 11.66
CA THR A 134 -2.76 -5.57 10.25
C THR A 134 -1.26 -5.39 10.00
N LEU A 135 -0.65 -4.36 10.59
CA LEU A 135 0.80 -4.14 10.50
C LEU A 135 1.59 -5.28 11.15
N VAL A 136 1.15 -5.77 12.32
CA VAL A 136 1.73 -6.97 12.96
C VAL A 136 1.66 -8.17 12.01
N GLY A 137 0.53 -8.38 11.34
CA GLY A 137 0.37 -9.43 10.32
C GLY A 137 1.37 -9.30 9.17
N ALA A 138 1.57 -8.08 8.65
CA ALA A 138 2.56 -7.82 7.60
C ALA A 138 3.99 -8.13 8.07
N VAL A 139 4.36 -7.78 9.30
CA VAL A 139 5.66 -8.11 9.89
C VAL A 139 5.81 -9.63 10.07
N LEU A 140 4.79 -10.30 10.60
CA LEU A 140 4.80 -11.77 10.79
C LEU A 140 4.95 -12.54 9.47
N SER A 141 4.53 -11.97 8.33
CA SER A 141 4.78 -12.60 7.02
C SER A 141 6.28 -12.81 6.74
N GLY A 142 7.15 -11.92 7.23
CA GLY A 142 8.60 -12.09 7.10
C GLY A 142 9.16 -13.17 8.01
N PHE A 143 8.55 -13.40 9.18
CA PHE A 143 8.88 -14.54 10.04
C PHE A 143 8.45 -15.86 9.40
N GLU A 144 7.28 -15.89 8.75
CA GLU A 144 6.83 -17.06 7.99
C GLU A 144 7.74 -17.35 6.80
N TYR A 145 8.17 -16.32 6.07
CA TYR A 145 9.20 -16.46 5.04
C TYR A 145 10.45 -17.12 5.62
N ARG A 146 10.98 -16.59 6.74
CA ARG A 146 12.15 -17.16 7.42
C ARG A 146 11.95 -18.63 7.80
N ALA A 147 10.80 -18.96 8.39
CA ALA A 147 10.49 -20.31 8.85
C ALA A 147 10.45 -21.33 7.69
N GLN A 148 10.14 -20.87 6.48
CA GLN A 148 10.00 -21.71 5.29
C GLN A 148 10.94 -21.29 4.15
N LYS A 149 12.05 -20.62 4.47
CA LYS A 149 12.92 -19.92 3.51
C LYS A 149 13.31 -20.77 2.32
N GLU A 150 13.80 -21.99 2.59
CA GLU A 150 14.22 -22.92 1.53
C GLU A 150 13.08 -23.28 0.56
N LYS A 151 11.85 -23.45 1.06
CA LYS A 151 10.68 -23.77 0.23
C LYS A 151 10.29 -22.57 -0.63
N TYR A 152 10.23 -21.37 -0.05
CA TYR A 152 9.90 -20.16 -0.79
C TYR A 152 10.96 -19.81 -1.84
N ASP A 153 12.25 -19.93 -1.49
CA ASP A 153 13.34 -19.64 -2.43
C ASP A 153 13.34 -20.62 -3.62
N LYS A 154 13.06 -21.91 -3.39
CA LYS A 154 12.89 -22.91 -4.45
C LYS A 154 11.67 -22.61 -5.32
N LEU A 155 10.57 -22.19 -4.72
CA LEU A 155 9.36 -21.82 -5.45
C LEU A 155 9.59 -20.57 -6.32
N TYR A 156 10.26 -19.56 -5.79
CA TYR A 156 10.63 -18.36 -6.54
C TYR A 156 11.54 -18.71 -7.73
N LYS A 157 12.55 -19.56 -7.50
CA LYS A 157 13.41 -20.06 -8.58
C LYS A 157 12.62 -20.80 -9.65
N PHE A 158 11.68 -21.67 -9.26
CA PHE A 158 10.83 -22.38 -10.20
C PHE A 158 10.04 -21.42 -11.10
N PHE A 159 9.42 -20.37 -10.55
CA PHE A 159 8.69 -19.41 -11.38
C PHE A 159 9.62 -18.68 -12.36
N LYS A 160 10.79 -18.24 -11.89
CA LYS A 160 11.79 -17.56 -12.73
C LYS A 160 12.29 -18.44 -13.88
N ASP A 161 12.55 -19.72 -13.62
CA ASP A 161 13.04 -20.69 -14.62
C ASP A 161 11.97 -21.07 -15.68
N ASN A 162 10.71 -20.60 -15.51
CA ASN A 162 9.59 -20.88 -16.40
C ASN A 162 8.87 -19.60 -16.88
N GLU A 163 9.46 -18.41 -16.69
CA GLU A 163 8.86 -17.15 -17.11
C GLU A 163 8.76 -16.99 -18.65
N GLU A 164 9.69 -17.63 -19.38
CA GLU A 164 9.81 -17.53 -20.85
C GLU A 164 9.41 -18.82 -21.61
N LYS A 165 8.94 -19.86 -20.91
CA LYS A 165 8.53 -21.14 -21.52
C LYS A 165 7.04 -21.15 -21.84
#